data_AF-A0AA36JEF3-F1
#
_entry.id   AF-A0AA36JEF3-F1
#
_cell.length_a   1.000
_cell.length_b   1.000
_cell.length_c   1.000
_cell.angle_alpha   90.00
_cell.angle_beta   90.00
_cell.angle_gamma   90.00
#
_symmetry.space_group_name_H-M   'P 1'
#
loop_
_entity.id
_entity.type
_entity.pdbx_description
1 polymer ?
#
loop_
_entity_poly.entity_id
_entity_poly.type
_entity_poly.pdbx_seq_one_letter_code
_entity_poly.pdbx_strand_id
1 'polypeptide(L)'
;MPMKHLLLLFVPILVRGYKTHVAEQPDDIPDIPSQLHDTVQELALAFSLVLQNLTNASGIIRSGDQHLDRSQITYHPGNLQVDEEFVADKAAGFYEVLHDFFHGLGDVEEAHSMAALCPHAFIPNIMACIKASSCIIQMGIPNLIDMEIYAGMLEQMIRFEEIMWPLLRDALMTEPGGGTVADDLVFPEMFACDGTVHTAGNTVLLSVDSEHAETLAVAAALHEATVASHQILDSHVLNSSMDDTIDKLQRTWHGPCQKIGCDHTNYWDIFFRHHEHSLALINVGHPALLRSDIHMRFMLQHRVQRFIGDNHRDYSFVEKYARMDQEQAYSWDVAVAYHSRNKEALQSLASMLLSSVPESRLERLVDRHKLAWAEEELLRETSVTSTAVAHNISANQMSALEVDEGEGEAGDAQWGRRRRRRRRRRFFKAIVKAVVKVVQVVAKAIGSLLACMGDFGKFAATGYTRAFTPSTAGSIGLSAGNTNFLKDILGGSTPSGWISLDMGFSVGSTSEIWWAGAGFSGSLVCDTTGACSIYVAVAILATGNAKMPVSALCPLGASIGAMDCSHCAGASMTILCCSFDLTNGNNGCR
;
A
#
# COMPACT_ATOMS: atom_id res chain seq x y z
N MET A 1 -27.54 21.87 -59.02
CA MET A 1 -26.58 21.05 -59.81
C MET A 1 -26.17 21.85 -61.04
N PRO A 2 -24.92 21.74 -61.56
CA PRO A 2 -23.80 20.83 -61.23
C PRO A 2 -22.63 21.57 -60.53
N MET A 3 -21.87 21.03 -59.56
CA MET A 3 -20.92 19.89 -59.52
C MET A 3 -19.74 19.98 -60.50
N LYS A 4 -18.52 20.27 -59.99
CA LYS A 4 -17.31 19.39 -60.05
C LYS A 4 -16.05 20.01 -59.42
N HIS A 5 -15.48 19.27 -58.44
CA HIS A 5 -14.04 19.02 -58.15
C HIS A 5 -13.18 20.16 -57.56
N LEU A 6 -12.23 19.96 -56.62
CA LEU A 6 -11.72 18.82 -55.85
C LEU A 6 -10.76 19.38 -54.75
N LEU A 7 -10.82 18.81 -53.55
CA LEU A 7 -9.74 18.40 -52.62
C LEU A 7 -8.40 19.18 -52.40
N LEU A 8 -7.96 19.07 -51.13
CA LEU A 8 -6.58 19.12 -50.57
C LEU A 8 -6.09 20.44 -49.96
N LEU A 9 -6.40 20.63 -48.67
CA LEU A 9 -5.49 21.24 -47.70
C LEU A 9 -5.47 20.37 -46.43
N PHE A 10 -4.78 19.23 -46.51
CA PHE A 10 -4.25 18.56 -45.32
C PHE A 10 -2.89 19.19 -45.01
N VAL A 11 -2.80 19.82 -43.85
CA VAL A 11 -1.52 20.21 -43.25
C VAL A 11 -0.86 18.94 -42.72
N PRO A 12 0.35 18.56 -43.15
CA PRO A 12 1.08 17.51 -42.47
C PRO A 12 1.60 18.10 -41.15
N ILE A 13 1.03 17.65 -40.03
CA ILE A 13 1.68 17.76 -38.74
C ILE A 13 2.95 16.88 -38.85
N LEU A 14 4.09 17.55 -39.01
CA LEU A 14 5.41 16.96 -38.87
C LEU A 14 5.52 16.40 -37.45
N VAL A 15 5.22 15.10 -37.30
CA VAL A 15 5.69 14.30 -36.18
C VAL A 15 7.22 14.36 -36.26
N ARG A 16 7.81 15.18 -35.39
CA ARG A 16 9.25 15.23 -35.17
C ARG A 16 9.65 13.83 -34.72
N GLY A 17 10.26 13.05 -35.62
CA GLY A 17 10.81 11.75 -35.29
C GLY A 17 11.80 11.93 -34.14
N TYR A 18 11.43 11.43 -32.97
CA TYR A 18 12.39 11.20 -31.89
C TYR A 18 13.42 10.20 -32.42
N LYS A 19 14.62 10.67 -32.70
CA LYS A 19 15.78 9.78 -32.83
C LYS A 19 16.07 9.26 -31.42
N THR A 20 15.60 8.06 -31.12
CA THR A 20 16.07 7.31 -29.95
C THR A 20 17.51 6.90 -30.23
N HIS A 21 18.44 7.50 -29.50
CA HIS A 21 19.79 6.96 -29.42
C HIS A 21 19.68 5.67 -28.61
N VAL A 22 19.97 4.55 -29.27
CA VAL A 22 20.09 3.23 -28.62
C VAL A 22 21.36 3.28 -27.77
N ALA A 23 21.21 3.41 -26.46
CA ALA A 23 22.29 3.07 -25.55
C ALA A 23 22.36 1.55 -25.50
N GLU A 24 23.53 0.98 -25.84
CA GLU A 24 23.80 -0.43 -25.56
C GLU A 24 23.62 -0.64 -24.06
N GLN A 25 22.86 -1.67 -23.69
CA GLN A 25 22.73 -2.10 -22.31
C GLN A 25 24.15 -2.41 -21.82
N PRO A 26 24.66 -1.75 -20.76
CA PRO A 26 25.97 -2.10 -20.22
C PRO A 26 25.90 -3.58 -19.81
N ASP A 27 26.78 -4.41 -20.39
CA ASP A 27 26.85 -5.86 -20.13
C ASP A 27 27.16 -6.18 -18.65
N ASP A 28 27.51 -5.18 -17.85
CA ASP A 28 27.86 -5.30 -16.44
C ASP A 28 26.85 -4.52 -15.57
N ILE A 29 25.66 -5.08 -15.33
CA ILE A 29 24.93 -4.68 -14.10
C ILE A 29 25.79 -5.21 -12.95
N PRO A 30 26.28 -4.35 -12.04
CA PRO A 30 27.16 -4.80 -10.97
C PRO A 30 26.42 -5.82 -10.09
N ASP A 31 26.94 -7.05 -10.04
CA ASP A 31 26.43 -8.08 -9.14
C ASP A 31 26.50 -7.59 -7.69
N ILE A 32 25.41 -7.80 -6.94
CA ILE A 32 25.40 -7.51 -5.51
C ILE A 32 26.40 -8.44 -4.81
N PRO A 33 27.42 -7.89 -4.12
CA PRO A 33 28.38 -8.70 -3.40
C PRO A 33 27.69 -9.65 -2.41
N SER A 34 28.18 -10.90 -2.30
CA SER A 34 27.53 -11.93 -1.49
C SER A 34 27.37 -11.57 -0.01
N GLN A 35 28.27 -10.75 0.53
CA GLN A 35 28.16 -10.24 1.90
C GLN A 35 26.97 -9.29 2.14
N LEU A 36 26.35 -8.78 1.07
CA LEU A 36 25.20 -7.86 1.12
C LEU A 36 23.85 -8.56 0.88
N HIS A 37 23.83 -9.86 0.61
CA HIS A 37 22.60 -10.59 0.29
C HIS A 37 21.54 -10.47 1.39
N ASP A 38 21.93 -10.71 2.64
CA ASP A 38 21.02 -10.56 3.80
C ASP A 38 20.52 -9.11 3.95
N THR A 39 21.39 -8.12 3.67
CA THR A 39 21.04 -6.70 3.77
C THR A 39 20.01 -6.29 2.72
N VAL A 40 20.06 -6.86 1.50
CA VAL A 40 19.05 -6.60 0.47
C VAL A 40 17.69 -7.17 0.87
N GLN A 41 17.66 -8.35 1.49
CA GLN A 41 16.43 -8.96 2.01
C GLN A 41 15.84 -8.13 3.15
N GLU A 42 16.68 -7.67 4.09
CA GLU A 42 16.25 -6.72 5.12
C GLU A 42 15.75 -5.41 4.51
N LEU A 43 16.40 -4.91 3.46
CA LEU A 43 15.99 -3.66 2.80
C LEU A 43 14.61 -3.80 2.15
N ALA A 44 14.28 -4.96 1.58
CA ALA A 44 12.94 -5.22 1.02
C ALA A 44 11.83 -5.21 2.08
N LEU A 45 12.10 -5.76 3.26
CA LEU A 45 11.17 -5.67 4.39
C LEU A 45 11.09 -4.23 4.93
N ALA A 46 12.23 -3.57 5.15
CA ALA A 46 12.32 -2.20 5.64
C ALA A 46 11.59 -1.20 4.72
N PHE A 47 11.73 -1.40 3.40
CA PHE A 47 11.06 -0.63 2.37
C PHE A 47 9.54 -0.67 2.53
N SER A 48 8.96 -1.86 2.69
CA SER A 48 7.51 -2.00 2.83
C SER A 48 7.01 -1.36 4.13
N LEU A 49 7.78 -1.53 5.22
CA LEU A 49 7.46 -0.96 6.53
C LEU A 49 7.54 0.57 6.53
N VAL A 50 8.53 1.18 5.85
CA VAL A 50 8.63 2.65 5.79
C VAL A 50 7.47 3.26 5.01
N LEU A 51 7.03 2.65 3.90
CA LEU A 51 5.86 3.13 3.15
C LEU A 51 4.60 3.13 4.03
N GLN A 52 4.40 2.07 4.82
CA GLN A 52 3.31 1.98 5.77
C GLN A 52 3.42 3.01 6.91
N ASN A 53 4.61 3.17 7.49
CA ASN A 53 4.83 4.12 8.60
C ASN A 53 4.62 5.56 8.14
N LEU A 54 5.15 5.93 6.97
CA LEU A 54 4.96 7.26 6.38
C LEU A 54 3.51 7.51 5.97
N THR A 55 2.80 6.48 5.46
CA THR A 55 1.37 6.59 5.19
C THR A 55 0.59 6.89 6.47
N ASN A 56 0.88 6.18 7.57
CA ASN A 56 0.27 6.45 8.88
C ASN A 56 0.62 7.86 9.39
N ALA A 57 1.89 8.28 9.26
CA ALA A 57 2.35 9.61 9.66
C ALA A 57 1.59 10.72 8.95
N SER A 58 1.38 10.58 7.64
CA SER A 58 0.63 11.56 6.85
C SER A 58 -0.82 11.74 7.32
N GLY A 59 -1.46 10.67 7.80
CA GLY A 59 -2.80 10.75 8.38
C GLY A 59 -2.83 11.50 9.70
N ILE A 60 -1.81 11.30 10.55
CA ILE A 60 -1.65 11.95 11.85
C ILE A 60 -1.39 13.46 11.69
N ILE A 61 -0.43 13.82 10.84
CA ILE A 61 -0.07 15.24 10.61
C ILE A 61 -1.28 15.99 10.06
N ARG A 62 -2.00 15.40 9.11
CA ARG A 62 -3.14 16.07 8.46
C ARG A 62 -4.39 16.16 9.33
N SER A 63 -4.57 15.27 10.31
CA SER A 63 -5.71 15.37 11.21
C SER A 63 -5.59 16.58 12.14
N GLY A 64 -4.36 17.08 12.38
CA GLY A 64 -4.11 18.16 13.33
C GLY A 64 -4.53 17.82 14.75
N ASP A 65 -4.72 16.53 15.07
CA ASP A 65 -5.31 16.10 16.33
C ASP A 65 -4.31 16.32 17.48
N GLN A 66 -4.52 17.42 18.22
CA GLN A 66 -3.76 17.79 19.41
C GLN A 66 -3.95 16.79 20.57
N HIS A 67 -4.95 15.90 20.52
CA HIS A 67 -5.18 14.90 21.57
C HIS A 67 -4.30 13.66 21.47
N LEU A 68 -3.41 13.60 20.49
CA LEU A 68 -2.36 12.58 20.39
C LEU A 68 -1.18 12.82 21.34
N ASP A 69 -1.28 13.80 22.27
CA ASP A 69 -0.37 14.07 23.39
C ASP A 69 -0.39 12.94 24.45
N ARG A 70 -0.26 11.70 23.99
CA ARG A 70 0.21 10.58 24.79
C ARG A 70 1.72 10.71 24.81
N SER A 71 2.29 10.74 26.01
CA SER A 71 3.62 11.20 26.43
C SER A 71 4.86 10.59 25.74
N GLN A 72 4.75 9.99 24.56
CA GLN A 72 5.83 9.32 23.84
C GLN A 72 5.85 9.60 22.32
N ILE A 73 4.82 10.24 21.75
CA ILE A 73 4.85 10.61 20.32
C ILE A 73 5.35 12.06 20.21
N THR A 74 6.53 12.27 19.63
CA THR A 74 7.04 13.58 19.22
C THR A 74 6.23 14.09 18.03
N TYR A 75 5.01 14.55 18.23
CA TYR A 75 4.19 15.22 17.22
C TYR A 75 3.58 16.46 17.86
N HIS A 76 3.76 17.63 17.24
CA HIS A 76 3.24 18.89 17.77
C HIS A 76 2.65 19.69 16.61
N PRO A 77 1.32 19.60 16.37
CA PRO A 77 0.67 20.22 15.23
C PRO A 77 1.09 21.69 15.04
N GLY A 78 1.64 21.99 13.86
CA GLY A 78 2.05 23.35 13.49
C GLY A 78 3.44 23.74 14.00
N ASN A 79 4.27 22.76 14.36
CA ASN A 79 5.69 22.93 14.61
C ASN A 79 6.48 22.07 13.63
N LEU A 80 6.79 22.66 12.47
CA LEU A 80 7.47 21.99 11.37
C LEU A 80 8.69 21.18 11.83
N GLN A 81 9.54 21.73 12.70
CA GLN A 81 10.74 21.01 13.12
C GLN A 81 10.41 19.70 13.86
N VAL A 82 9.40 19.71 14.74
CA VAL A 82 8.97 18.49 15.46
C VAL A 82 8.31 17.53 14.50
N ASP A 83 7.47 18.03 13.60
CA ASP A 83 6.73 17.19 12.66
C ASP A 83 7.69 16.61 11.60
N GLU A 84 8.79 17.30 11.29
CA GLU A 84 9.88 16.78 10.48
C GLU A 84 10.64 15.65 11.21
N GLU A 85 10.97 15.85 12.49
CA GLU A 85 11.58 14.84 13.35
C GLU A 85 10.69 13.59 13.50
N PHE A 86 9.38 13.77 13.59
CA PHE A 86 8.39 12.69 13.63
C PHE A 86 8.44 11.83 12.37
N VAL A 87 8.45 12.47 11.19
CA VAL A 87 8.49 11.76 9.91
C VAL A 87 9.85 11.07 9.73
N ALA A 88 10.94 11.71 10.14
CA ALA A 88 12.27 11.12 10.14
C ALA A 88 12.33 9.85 11.03
N ASP A 89 11.74 9.89 12.23
CA ASP A 89 11.60 8.71 13.11
C ASP A 89 10.87 7.55 12.40
N LYS A 90 9.84 7.85 11.60
CA LYS A 90 9.10 6.83 10.82
C LYS A 90 9.89 6.18 9.71
N ALA A 91 10.96 6.82 9.25
CA ALA A 91 11.88 6.30 8.24
C ALA A 91 13.21 5.79 8.80
N ALA A 92 13.49 5.98 10.11
CA ALA A 92 14.79 5.71 10.71
C ALA A 92 15.29 4.28 10.46
N GLY A 93 14.44 3.27 10.70
CA GLY A 93 14.77 1.87 10.47
C GLY A 93 15.16 1.54 9.03
N PHE A 94 14.46 2.17 8.07
CA PHE A 94 14.77 2.04 6.66
C PHE A 94 16.11 2.68 6.31
N TYR A 95 16.39 3.87 6.82
CA TYR A 95 17.68 4.52 6.61
C TYR A 95 18.85 3.73 7.21
N GLU A 96 18.69 3.12 8.38
CA GLU A 96 19.73 2.27 8.98
C GLU A 96 20.09 1.10 8.06
N VAL A 97 19.10 0.39 7.50
CA VAL A 97 19.36 -0.73 6.59
C VAL A 97 19.96 -0.28 5.27
N LEU A 98 19.47 0.84 4.72
CA LEU A 98 20.01 1.42 3.49
C LEU A 98 21.47 1.86 3.66
N HIS A 99 21.82 2.44 4.81
CA HIS A 99 23.19 2.83 5.14
C HIS A 99 24.09 1.61 5.34
N ASP A 100 23.61 0.55 5.98
CA ASP A 100 24.36 -0.72 6.05
C ASP A 100 24.71 -1.25 4.66
N PHE A 101 23.77 -1.14 3.71
CA PHE A 101 24.03 -1.53 2.31
C PHE A 101 25.15 -0.66 1.71
N PHE A 102 25.05 0.67 1.81
CA PHE A 102 26.08 1.58 1.28
C PHE A 102 27.45 1.34 1.92
N HIS A 103 27.51 1.11 3.23
CA HIS A 103 28.75 0.82 3.93
C HIS A 103 29.39 -0.51 3.50
N GLY A 104 28.59 -1.51 3.11
CA GLY A 104 29.10 -2.79 2.65
C GLY A 104 29.64 -2.81 1.22
N LEU A 105 29.45 -1.74 0.43
CA LEU A 105 30.00 -1.63 -0.94
C LEU A 105 31.52 -1.42 -0.98
N GLY A 106 32.16 -1.07 0.14
CA GLY A 106 33.59 -1.31 0.35
C GLY A 106 34.55 -0.13 0.12
N ASP A 107 34.11 0.99 -0.47
CA ASP A 107 34.86 2.25 -0.39
C ASP A 107 34.25 3.15 0.68
N VAL A 108 35.01 3.41 1.75
CA VAL A 108 34.55 4.22 2.88
C VAL A 108 34.20 5.63 2.41
N GLU A 109 34.94 6.20 1.45
CA GLU A 109 34.73 7.58 1.01
C GLU A 109 33.44 7.68 0.15
N GLU A 110 33.23 6.72 -0.73
CA GLU A 110 32.01 6.60 -1.54
C GLU A 110 30.78 6.29 -0.68
N ALA A 111 30.91 5.37 0.30
CA ALA A 111 29.84 5.03 1.22
C ALA A 111 29.39 6.23 2.06
N HIS A 112 30.32 7.09 2.52
CA HIS A 112 29.96 8.32 3.22
C HIS A 112 29.25 9.31 2.28
N SER A 113 29.69 9.41 1.03
CA SER A 113 29.02 10.23 0.03
C SER A 113 27.60 9.73 -0.26
N MET A 114 27.40 8.41 -0.35
CA MET A 114 26.09 7.80 -0.60
C MET A 114 25.16 7.92 0.61
N ALA A 115 25.66 7.70 1.83
CA ALA A 115 24.90 7.94 3.06
C ALA A 115 24.49 9.41 3.19
N ALA A 116 25.33 10.35 2.72
CA ALA A 116 25.00 11.77 2.66
C ALA A 116 23.89 12.10 1.65
N LEU A 117 23.58 11.23 0.68
CA LEU A 117 22.40 11.37 -0.19
C LEU A 117 21.10 10.99 0.55
N CYS A 118 21.20 10.12 1.56
CA CYS A 118 20.07 9.66 2.38
C CYS A 118 20.24 10.00 3.87
N PRO A 119 20.38 11.27 4.26
CA PRO A 119 20.56 11.62 5.67
C PRO A 119 19.26 11.40 6.45
N HIS A 120 19.37 10.89 7.69
CA HIS A 120 18.22 10.45 8.50
C HIS A 120 17.19 11.56 8.76
N ALA A 121 17.63 12.82 8.85
CA ALA A 121 16.80 13.94 9.28
C ALA A 121 16.30 14.85 8.13
N PHE A 122 16.49 14.46 6.87
CA PHE A 122 16.16 15.33 5.73
C PHE A 122 15.00 14.76 4.91
N ILE A 123 13.81 15.27 5.20
CA ILE A 123 12.56 14.87 4.53
C ILE A 123 12.61 14.99 3.01
N PRO A 124 13.17 16.06 2.40
CA PRO A 124 13.17 16.17 0.94
C PRO A 124 13.82 14.98 0.22
N ASN A 125 14.66 14.20 0.89
CA ASN A 125 15.34 13.06 0.29
C ASN A 125 14.61 11.72 0.51
N ILE A 126 13.57 11.64 1.35
CA ILE A 126 12.88 10.38 1.68
C ILE A 126 12.45 9.64 0.41
N MET A 127 11.70 10.31 -0.47
CA MET A 127 11.17 9.66 -1.68
C MET A 127 12.29 9.24 -2.64
N ALA A 128 13.33 10.06 -2.77
CA ALA A 128 14.47 9.75 -3.60
C ALA A 128 15.26 8.54 -3.07
N CYS A 129 15.40 8.40 -1.75
CA CYS A 129 15.98 7.22 -1.09
C CYS A 129 15.12 5.97 -1.23
N ILE A 130 13.79 6.10 -1.15
CA ILE A 130 12.84 5.00 -1.42
C ILE A 130 13.03 4.52 -2.87
N LYS A 131 13.07 5.44 -3.84
CA LYS A 131 13.32 5.09 -5.26
C LYS A 131 14.66 4.38 -5.43
N ALA A 132 15.74 4.93 -4.89
CA ALA A 132 17.06 4.31 -4.95
C ALA A 132 17.06 2.89 -4.35
N SER A 133 16.37 2.70 -3.23
CA SER A 133 16.22 1.38 -2.58
C SER A 133 15.45 0.40 -3.45
N SER A 134 14.39 0.85 -4.13
CA SER A 134 13.66 -0.02 -5.07
C SER A 134 14.56 -0.49 -6.23
N CYS A 135 15.50 0.35 -6.67
CA CYS A 135 16.47 -0.01 -7.69
C CYS A 135 17.56 -0.95 -7.17
N ILE A 136 18.00 -0.78 -5.91
CA ILE A 136 18.89 -1.73 -5.23
C ILE A 136 18.24 -3.11 -5.13
N ILE A 137 16.97 -3.15 -4.74
CA ILE A 137 16.22 -4.39 -4.62
C ILE A 137 16.02 -5.04 -6.00
N GLN A 138 15.77 -4.23 -7.04
CA GLN A 138 15.71 -4.72 -8.41
C GLN A 138 17.01 -5.42 -8.85
N MET A 139 18.18 -4.94 -8.45
CA MET A 139 19.46 -5.61 -8.74
C MET A 139 19.58 -7.00 -8.08
N GLY A 140 18.83 -7.25 -7.00
CA GLY A 140 18.79 -8.54 -6.32
C GLY A 140 17.86 -9.57 -6.96
N ILE A 141 17.14 -9.24 -8.03
CA ILE A 141 16.12 -10.10 -8.62
C ILE A 141 16.70 -10.93 -9.77
N PRO A 142 16.32 -12.22 -9.92
CA PRO A 142 15.44 -13.01 -9.04
C PRO A 142 16.20 -13.76 -7.93
N ASN A 143 17.51 -13.59 -7.83
CA ASN A 143 18.37 -14.48 -7.04
C ASN A 143 18.23 -14.31 -5.52
N LEU A 144 17.94 -13.09 -5.06
CA LEU A 144 17.85 -12.71 -3.64
C LEU A 144 16.43 -12.39 -3.22
N ILE A 145 15.65 -11.84 -4.14
CA ILE A 145 14.28 -11.37 -3.94
C ILE A 145 13.41 -11.93 -5.07
N ASP A 146 12.30 -12.56 -4.70
CA ASP A 146 11.33 -13.06 -5.66
C ASP A 146 10.63 -11.91 -6.41
N MET A 147 10.29 -12.15 -7.67
CA MET A 147 9.59 -11.17 -8.51
C MET A 147 8.24 -10.74 -7.91
N GLU A 148 7.53 -11.64 -7.23
CA GLU A 148 6.27 -11.36 -6.52
C GLU A 148 6.45 -10.37 -5.35
N ILE A 149 7.56 -10.47 -4.61
CA ILE A 149 7.89 -9.53 -3.53
C ILE A 149 8.11 -8.15 -4.13
N TYR A 150 8.90 -8.08 -5.20
CA TYR A 150 9.16 -6.82 -5.89
C TYR A 150 7.89 -6.21 -6.51
N ALA A 151 7.04 -7.03 -7.12
CA ALA A 151 5.75 -6.61 -7.65
C ALA A 151 4.87 -5.97 -6.56
N GLY A 152 4.74 -6.65 -5.41
CA GLY A 152 4.01 -6.17 -4.25
C GLY A 152 4.55 -4.83 -3.76
N MET A 153 5.87 -4.72 -3.62
CA MET A 153 6.54 -3.49 -3.21
C MET A 153 6.29 -2.31 -4.16
N LEU A 154 6.38 -2.54 -5.47
CA LEU A 154 6.15 -1.52 -6.48
C LEU A 154 4.71 -0.99 -6.43
N GLU A 155 3.72 -1.86 -6.26
CA GLU A 155 2.32 -1.46 -6.06
C GLU A 155 2.15 -0.52 -4.87
N GLN A 156 2.87 -0.74 -3.77
CA GLN A 156 2.83 0.16 -2.62
C GLN A 156 3.57 1.46 -2.87
N MET A 157 4.77 1.36 -3.45
CA MET A 157 5.64 2.50 -3.69
C MET A 157 4.98 3.51 -4.62
N ILE A 158 4.41 3.06 -5.73
CA ILE A 158 3.81 3.95 -6.73
C ILE A 158 2.58 4.64 -6.13
N ARG A 159 1.75 3.93 -5.37
CA ARG A 159 0.62 4.54 -4.64
C ARG A 159 1.08 5.55 -3.60
N PHE A 160 2.16 5.24 -2.88
CA PHE A 160 2.74 6.17 -1.93
C PHE A 160 3.27 7.41 -2.64
N GLU A 161 4.09 7.24 -3.68
CA GLU A 161 4.70 8.32 -4.47
C GLU A 161 3.66 9.26 -5.08
N GLU A 162 2.61 8.72 -5.69
CA GLU A 162 1.66 9.52 -6.46
C GLU A 162 0.52 10.10 -5.60
N ILE A 163 0.23 9.48 -4.46
CA ILE A 163 -0.88 9.89 -3.59
C ILE A 163 -0.36 10.38 -2.25
N MET A 164 0.29 9.52 -1.48
CA MET A 164 0.59 9.81 -0.06
C MET A 164 1.73 10.82 0.12
N TRP A 165 2.75 10.75 -0.71
CA TRP A 165 3.91 11.63 -0.65
C TRP A 165 3.55 13.10 -0.90
N PRO A 166 2.81 13.45 -1.98
CA PRO A 166 2.28 14.80 -2.16
C PRO A 166 1.46 15.27 -0.96
N LEU A 167 0.61 14.40 -0.39
CA LEU A 167 -0.22 14.78 0.76
C LEU A 167 0.59 15.03 2.03
N LEU A 168 1.61 14.21 2.29
CA LEU A 168 2.52 14.40 3.41
C LEU A 168 3.32 15.69 3.23
N ARG A 169 3.87 15.90 2.03
CA ARG A 169 4.68 17.07 1.70
C ARG A 169 3.86 18.36 1.78
N ASP A 170 2.65 18.36 1.25
CA ASP A 170 1.73 19.49 1.32
C ASP A 170 1.35 19.80 2.77
N ALA A 171 1.10 18.76 3.59
CA ALA A 171 0.80 18.94 5.01
C ALA A 171 1.93 19.69 5.73
N LEU A 172 3.17 19.23 5.57
CA LEU A 172 4.36 19.87 6.13
C LEU A 172 4.56 21.30 5.59
N MET A 173 4.38 21.52 4.29
CA MET A 173 4.51 22.86 3.68
C MET A 173 3.46 23.86 4.18
N THR A 174 2.27 23.40 4.57
CA THR A 174 1.20 24.27 5.06
C THR A 174 1.34 24.67 6.53
N GLU A 175 2.28 24.07 7.26
CA GLU A 175 2.48 24.39 8.67
C GLU A 175 3.06 25.81 8.88
N PRO A 176 2.77 26.46 10.03
CA PRO A 176 3.40 27.74 10.38
C PRO A 176 4.93 27.60 10.42
N GLY A 177 5.62 28.29 9.50
CA GLY A 177 7.08 28.18 9.35
C GLY A 177 7.51 27.23 8.22
N GLY A 178 6.56 26.62 7.51
CA GLY A 178 6.75 25.86 6.28
C GLY A 178 7.61 26.62 5.27
N GLY A 179 8.83 26.13 5.03
CA GLY A 179 9.62 26.50 3.87
C GLY A 179 9.14 25.73 2.63
N THR A 180 9.60 26.13 1.44
CA THR A 180 9.49 25.26 0.27
C THR A 180 10.34 24.01 0.54
N VAL A 181 9.70 22.85 0.67
CA VAL A 181 10.41 21.56 0.64
C VAL A 181 11.16 21.55 -0.69
N ALA A 182 12.48 21.39 -0.65
CA ALA A 182 13.32 21.41 -1.84
C ALA A 182 12.85 20.35 -2.85
N ASP A 183 13.09 20.63 -4.14
CA ASP A 183 12.85 19.64 -5.20
C ASP A 183 13.59 18.33 -4.90
N ASP A 184 13.02 17.21 -5.37
CA ASP A 184 13.57 15.88 -5.12
C ASP A 184 15.04 15.81 -5.58
N LEU A 185 15.89 15.25 -4.73
CA LEU A 185 17.30 15.02 -5.01
C LEU A 185 17.47 14.11 -6.24
N VAL A 186 18.34 14.50 -7.17
CA VAL A 186 18.74 13.63 -8.30
C VAL A 186 19.78 12.63 -7.80
N PHE A 187 19.45 11.34 -7.84
CA PHE A 187 20.39 10.26 -7.49
C PHE A 187 21.40 10.00 -8.62
N PRO A 188 22.59 9.46 -8.31
CA PRO A 188 23.51 8.93 -9.30
C PRO A 188 22.83 7.90 -10.22
N GLU A 189 23.25 7.86 -11.49
CA GLU A 189 22.66 7.00 -12.53
C GLU A 189 22.63 5.51 -12.15
N MET A 190 23.62 5.04 -11.36
CA MET A 190 23.66 3.65 -10.87
C MET A 190 22.46 3.26 -9.97
N PHE A 191 21.74 4.23 -9.43
CA PHE A 191 20.51 4.01 -8.64
C PHE A 191 19.23 4.39 -9.41
N ALA A 192 19.33 4.64 -10.71
CA ALA A 192 18.19 4.89 -11.58
C ALA A 192 17.77 3.59 -12.27
N CYS A 193 16.55 3.11 -11.98
CA CYS A 193 15.97 1.92 -12.60
C CYS A 193 14.71 2.22 -13.42
N ASP A 194 14.40 3.48 -13.68
CA ASP A 194 13.22 3.94 -14.45
C ASP A 194 13.40 3.78 -15.98
N GLY A 195 14.30 2.89 -16.40
CA GLY A 195 14.76 2.71 -17.77
C GLY A 195 13.75 2.03 -18.70
N THR A 196 12.70 2.74 -19.11
CA THR A 196 12.07 2.52 -20.43
C THR A 196 13.06 2.87 -21.57
N VAL A 197 14.05 3.71 -21.28
CA VAL A 197 15.09 4.14 -22.22
C VAL A 197 16.09 3.02 -22.55
N HIS A 198 16.26 2.03 -21.67
CA HIS A 198 17.22 0.92 -21.88
C HIS A 198 16.61 -0.32 -22.56
N THR A 199 15.28 -0.43 -22.65
CA THR A 199 14.60 -1.65 -23.13
C THR A 199 13.96 -1.51 -24.51
N ALA A 200 13.81 -0.30 -25.06
CA ALA A 200 13.32 -0.08 -26.43
C ALA A 200 14.42 -0.16 -27.52
N GLY A 201 15.61 -0.67 -27.18
CA GLY A 201 16.66 -1.02 -28.14
C GLY A 201 16.47 -2.44 -28.68
N ASN A 202 16.39 -2.58 -30.01
CA ASN A 202 16.15 -3.83 -30.76
C ASN A 202 17.16 -4.99 -30.54
N THR A 203 18.01 -4.95 -29.52
CA THR A 203 19.16 -5.85 -29.34
C THR A 203 18.89 -7.11 -28.53
N VAL A 204 17.77 -7.22 -27.82
CA VAL A 204 17.41 -8.45 -27.08
C VAL A 204 16.76 -9.51 -27.99
N LEU A 205 16.69 -9.33 -29.31
CA LEU A 205 15.89 -10.20 -30.18
C LEU A 205 16.56 -11.53 -30.63
N LEU A 206 17.79 -11.83 -30.22
CA LEU A 206 18.57 -12.90 -30.88
C LEU A 206 18.54 -14.28 -30.21
N SER A 207 17.87 -14.47 -29.07
CA SER A 207 17.67 -15.81 -28.48
C SER A 207 16.51 -15.88 -27.48
N VAL A 208 15.44 -15.12 -27.72
CA VAL A 208 14.30 -15.04 -26.79
C VAL A 208 13.27 -16.09 -27.18
N ASP A 209 12.86 -16.91 -26.21
CA ASP A 209 11.77 -17.87 -26.39
C ASP A 209 10.50 -17.16 -26.88
N SER A 210 9.68 -17.84 -27.67
CA SER A 210 8.50 -17.21 -28.30
C SER A 210 7.54 -16.57 -27.28
N GLU A 211 7.45 -17.15 -26.08
CA GLU A 211 6.61 -16.66 -24.97
C GLU A 211 7.12 -15.32 -24.41
N HIS A 212 8.43 -15.17 -24.21
CA HIS A 212 9.04 -13.91 -23.80
C HIS A 212 8.82 -12.83 -24.87
N ALA A 213 9.04 -13.15 -26.15
CA ALA A 213 8.84 -12.20 -27.24
C ALA A 213 7.38 -11.72 -27.33
N GLU A 214 6.42 -12.61 -27.12
CA GLU A 214 5.00 -12.26 -27.05
C GLU A 214 4.69 -11.36 -25.86
N THR A 215 5.22 -11.70 -24.68
CA THR A 215 5.06 -10.89 -23.46
C THR A 215 5.60 -9.47 -23.65
N LEU A 216 6.79 -9.32 -24.24
CA LEU A 216 7.36 -8.00 -24.58
C LEU A 216 6.47 -7.22 -25.56
N ALA A 217 5.92 -7.89 -26.57
CA ALA A 217 5.04 -7.28 -27.55
C ALA A 217 3.67 -6.87 -26.96
N VAL A 218 3.20 -7.55 -25.91
CA VAL A 218 2.02 -7.16 -25.14
C VAL A 218 2.35 -5.94 -24.28
N ALA A 219 3.48 -5.94 -23.55
CA ALA A 219 3.91 -4.82 -22.71
C ALA A 219 4.01 -3.51 -23.50
N ALA A 220 4.63 -3.55 -24.69
CA ALA A 220 4.72 -2.40 -25.58
C ALA A 220 3.34 -1.88 -26.02
N ALA A 221 2.44 -2.80 -26.40
CA ALA A 221 1.09 -2.44 -26.82
C ALA A 221 0.26 -1.81 -25.67
N LEU A 222 0.41 -2.32 -24.45
CA LEU A 222 -0.25 -1.77 -23.26
C LEU A 222 0.31 -0.39 -22.90
N HIS A 223 1.63 -0.20 -23.03
CA HIS A 223 2.27 1.09 -22.83
C HIS A 223 1.74 2.14 -23.82
N GLU A 224 1.75 1.84 -25.12
CA GLU A 224 1.22 2.72 -26.16
C GLU A 224 -0.25 3.08 -25.94
N ALA A 225 -1.09 2.08 -25.61
CA ALA A 225 -2.51 2.29 -25.34
C ALA A 225 -2.74 3.15 -24.10
N THR A 226 -1.90 3.00 -23.08
CA THR A 226 -1.97 3.82 -21.87
C THR A 226 -1.61 5.27 -22.17
N VAL A 227 -0.49 5.52 -22.86
CA VAL A 227 -0.07 6.88 -23.26
C VAL A 227 -1.14 7.55 -24.12
N ALA A 228 -1.70 6.83 -25.10
CA ALA A 228 -2.78 7.33 -25.94
C ALA A 228 -4.06 7.63 -25.12
N SER A 229 -4.37 6.80 -24.12
CA SER A 229 -5.51 7.03 -23.22
C SER A 229 -5.35 8.32 -22.41
N HIS A 230 -4.16 8.57 -21.85
CA HIS A 230 -3.87 9.84 -21.18
C HIS A 230 -4.13 11.03 -22.12
N GLN A 231 -3.60 10.99 -23.34
CA GLN A 231 -3.80 12.06 -24.33
C GLN A 231 -5.27 12.26 -24.69
N ILE A 232 -6.05 11.17 -24.83
CA ILE A 232 -7.49 11.25 -25.11
C ILE A 232 -8.22 11.94 -23.96
N LEU A 233 -7.95 11.52 -22.71
CA LEU A 233 -8.58 12.08 -21.52
C LEU A 233 -8.19 13.55 -21.28
N ASP A 234 -6.93 13.92 -21.55
CA ASP A 234 -6.42 15.30 -21.44
C ASP A 234 -6.97 16.22 -22.54
N SER A 235 -7.29 15.67 -23.71
CA SER A 235 -7.86 16.42 -24.82
C SER A 235 -9.35 16.75 -24.66
N HIS A 236 -10.02 16.16 -23.67
CA HIS A 236 -11.43 16.43 -23.38
C HIS A 236 -11.56 17.81 -22.72
N VAL A 237 -12.29 18.72 -23.38
CA VAL A 237 -12.51 20.08 -22.91
C VAL A 237 -14.00 20.36 -22.73
N LEU A 238 -14.34 21.50 -22.14
CA LEU A 238 -15.74 21.94 -22.04
C LEU A 238 -16.40 21.95 -23.42
N ASN A 239 -17.54 21.24 -23.55
CA ASN A 239 -18.31 20.98 -24.78
C ASN A 239 -17.75 19.89 -25.72
N SER A 240 -16.71 19.15 -25.32
CA SER A 240 -16.36 17.90 -26.00
C SER A 240 -17.48 16.86 -25.84
N SER A 241 -17.70 16.06 -26.88
CA SER A 241 -18.62 14.91 -26.81
C SER A 241 -17.99 13.82 -25.94
N MET A 242 -18.71 13.38 -24.90
CA MET A 242 -18.27 12.26 -24.06
C MET A 242 -18.27 10.95 -24.85
N ASP A 243 -19.26 10.75 -25.74
CA ASP A 243 -19.34 9.59 -26.62
C ASP A 243 -18.12 9.50 -27.55
N ASP A 244 -17.69 10.62 -28.14
CA ASP A 244 -16.49 10.66 -28.99
C ASP A 244 -15.21 10.31 -28.20
N THR A 245 -15.19 10.66 -26.91
CA THR A 245 -14.07 10.36 -26.01
C THR A 245 -14.03 8.87 -25.71
N ILE A 246 -15.18 8.28 -25.36
CA ILE A 246 -15.35 6.85 -25.12
C ILE A 246 -14.99 6.06 -26.39
N ASP A 247 -15.51 6.43 -27.55
CA ASP A 247 -15.23 5.74 -28.83
C ASP A 247 -13.73 5.76 -29.19
N LYS A 248 -12.99 6.81 -28.82
CA LYS A 248 -11.53 6.86 -29.00
C LYS A 248 -10.82 5.91 -28.04
N LEU A 249 -11.23 5.85 -26.78
CA LEU A 249 -10.66 4.94 -25.79
C LEU A 249 -10.90 3.49 -26.18
N GLN A 250 -12.13 3.13 -26.55
CA GLN A 250 -12.48 1.78 -27.00
C GLN A 250 -11.63 1.34 -28.19
N ARG A 251 -11.47 2.20 -29.20
CA ARG A 251 -10.60 1.91 -30.35
C ARG A 251 -9.14 1.74 -29.98
N THR A 252 -8.66 2.53 -29.01
CA THR A 252 -7.27 2.45 -28.51
C THR A 252 -7.00 1.12 -27.81
N TRP A 253 -7.95 0.63 -27.02
CA TRP A 253 -7.81 -0.60 -26.24
C TRP A 253 -8.17 -1.88 -27.00
N HIS A 254 -8.83 -1.78 -28.15
CA HIS A 254 -9.27 -2.95 -28.92
C HIS A 254 -8.12 -3.94 -29.23
N GLY A 255 -7.00 -3.46 -29.76
CA GLY A 255 -5.85 -4.29 -30.11
C GLY A 255 -5.19 -4.96 -28.89
N PRO A 256 -4.76 -4.20 -27.87
CA PRO A 256 -4.21 -4.77 -26.64
C PRO A 256 -5.16 -5.77 -25.97
N CYS A 257 -6.46 -5.47 -25.89
CA CYS A 257 -7.43 -6.36 -25.27
C CYS A 257 -7.64 -7.67 -26.00
N GLN A 258 -7.49 -7.71 -27.33
CA GLN A 258 -7.49 -8.98 -28.05
C GLN A 258 -6.36 -9.91 -27.61
N LYS A 259 -5.22 -9.35 -27.18
CA LYS A 259 -4.06 -10.14 -26.74
C LYS A 259 -4.21 -10.66 -25.30
N ILE A 260 -4.77 -9.85 -24.39
CA ILE A 260 -4.92 -10.22 -22.97
C ILE A 260 -6.34 -10.68 -22.58
N GLY A 261 -7.25 -10.78 -23.55
CA GLY A 261 -8.61 -11.26 -23.31
C GLY A 261 -9.48 -10.32 -22.47
N CYS A 262 -9.35 -9.01 -22.63
CA CYS A 262 -10.25 -8.03 -21.99
C CYS A 262 -11.39 -7.53 -22.88
N ASP A 263 -12.45 -7.02 -22.25
CA ASP A 263 -13.46 -6.17 -22.83
C ASP A 263 -12.94 -4.73 -22.96
N HIS A 264 -12.47 -4.38 -24.15
CA HIS A 264 -12.06 -3.01 -24.50
C HIS A 264 -13.16 -1.95 -24.37
N THR A 265 -14.42 -2.33 -24.16
CA THR A 265 -15.52 -1.40 -23.90
C THR A 265 -15.71 -1.09 -22.43
N ASN A 266 -14.98 -1.77 -21.53
CA ASN A 266 -15.03 -1.56 -20.09
C ASN A 266 -13.63 -1.33 -19.49
N TYR A 267 -13.41 -0.13 -18.97
CA TYR A 267 -12.19 0.26 -18.28
C TYR A 267 -11.80 -0.67 -17.12
N TRP A 268 -12.76 -1.10 -16.30
CA TRP A 268 -12.44 -1.94 -15.15
C TRP A 268 -11.97 -3.32 -15.58
N ASP A 269 -12.50 -3.85 -16.68
CA ASP A 269 -12.02 -5.11 -17.24
C ASP A 269 -10.58 -4.98 -17.77
N ILE A 270 -10.29 -3.90 -18.51
CA ILE A 270 -8.93 -3.54 -18.95
C ILE A 270 -7.98 -3.50 -17.74
N PHE A 271 -8.33 -2.73 -16.71
CA PHE A 271 -7.48 -2.53 -15.54
C PHE A 271 -7.23 -3.82 -14.77
N PHE A 272 -8.26 -4.65 -14.57
CA PHE A 272 -8.08 -5.91 -13.85
C PHE A 272 -7.30 -6.94 -14.67
N ARG A 273 -7.56 -7.09 -15.98
CA ARG A 273 -6.79 -7.97 -16.86
C ARG A 273 -5.35 -7.56 -17.05
N HIS A 274 -5.04 -6.27 -16.89
CA HIS A 274 -3.66 -5.81 -16.89
C HIS A 274 -2.81 -6.49 -15.79
N HIS A 275 -3.41 -6.92 -14.67
CA HIS A 275 -2.68 -7.69 -13.64
C HIS A 275 -2.27 -9.09 -14.13
N GLU A 276 -3.01 -9.68 -15.08
CA GLU A 276 -2.62 -10.94 -15.73
C GLU A 276 -1.32 -10.77 -16.51
N HIS A 277 -1.14 -9.63 -17.17
CA HIS A 277 0.09 -9.33 -17.86
C HIS A 277 1.26 -9.10 -16.90
N SER A 278 1.03 -8.45 -15.75
CA SER A 278 2.06 -8.40 -14.69
C SER A 278 2.46 -9.79 -14.19
N LEU A 279 1.53 -10.74 -14.09
CA LEU A 279 1.86 -12.14 -13.77
C LEU A 279 2.72 -12.78 -14.87
N ALA A 280 2.45 -12.50 -16.15
CA ALA A 280 3.31 -12.95 -17.24
C ALA A 280 4.72 -12.34 -17.14
N LEU A 281 4.83 -11.05 -16.81
CA LEU A 281 6.12 -10.36 -16.58
C LEU A 281 6.92 -10.94 -15.40
N ILE A 282 6.22 -11.37 -14.34
CA ILE A 282 6.80 -12.12 -13.22
C ILE A 282 7.37 -13.45 -13.72
N ASN A 283 6.61 -14.21 -14.49
CA ASN A 283 7.02 -15.54 -14.97
C ASN A 283 8.23 -15.47 -15.93
N VAL A 284 8.32 -14.44 -16.77
CA VAL A 284 9.46 -14.25 -17.69
C VAL A 284 10.68 -13.62 -17.00
N GLY A 285 10.56 -13.15 -15.76
CA GLY A 285 11.67 -12.63 -14.96
C GLY A 285 12.21 -11.28 -15.41
N HIS A 286 11.35 -10.35 -15.84
CA HIS A 286 11.79 -9.05 -16.39
C HIS A 286 11.43 -7.86 -15.47
N PRO A 287 12.21 -7.59 -14.39
CA PRO A 287 11.80 -6.66 -13.34
C PRO A 287 11.66 -5.20 -13.81
N ALA A 288 12.49 -4.75 -14.76
CA ALA A 288 12.38 -3.40 -15.32
C ALA A 288 11.05 -3.17 -16.06
N LEU A 289 10.57 -4.18 -16.79
CA LEU A 289 9.29 -4.10 -17.51
C LEU A 289 8.13 -4.26 -16.54
N LEU A 290 8.24 -5.14 -15.55
CA LEU A 290 7.26 -5.24 -14.47
C LEU A 290 7.09 -3.88 -13.75
N ARG A 291 8.19 -3.19 -13.42
CA ARG A 291 8.17 -1.84 -12.86
C ARG A 291 7.41 -0.86 -13.75
N SER A 292 7.77 -0.80 -15.03
CA SER A 292 7.09 0.07 -15.98
C SER A 292 5.61 -0.29 -16.12
N ASP A 293 5.26 -1.56 -16.14
CA ASP A 293 3.90 -2.07 -16.30
C ASP A 293 2.99 -1.66 -15.13
N ILE A 294 3.45 -1.89 -13.90
CA ILE A 294 2.74 -1.50 -12.67
C ILE A 294 2.58 0.03 -12.61
N HIS A 295 3.64 0.78 -12.93
CA HIS A 295 3.58 2.24 -12.95
C HIS A 295 2.55 2.75 -13.96
N MET A 296 2.59 2.27 -15.19
CA MET A 296 1.64 2.67 -16.24
C MET A 296 0.20 2.28 -15.89
N ARG A 297 -0.03 1.07 -15.34
CA ARG A 297 -1.35 0.64 -14.86
C ARG A 297 -1.90 1.60 -13.82
N PHE A 298 -1.07 1.95 -12.82
CA PHE A 298 -1.49 2.87 -11.77
C PHE A 298 -1.77 4.28 -12.31
N MET A 299 -0.91 4.81 -13.18
CA MET A 299 -1.09 6.15 -13.75
C MET A 299 -2.37 6.26 -14.57
N LEU A 300 -2.69 5.21 -15.34
CA LEU A 300 -3.97 5.12 -16.05
C LEU A 300 -5.14 5.13 -15.07
N GLN A 301 -5.06 4.32 -14.01
CA GLN A 301 -6.07 4.29 -12.96
C GLN A 301 -6.30 5.67 -12.37
N HIS A 302 -5.23 6.30 -11.89
CA HIS A 302 -5.31 7.61 -11.29
C HIS A 302 -5.90 8.65 -12.26
N ARG A 303 -5.50 8.62 -13.54
CA ARG A 303 -6.01 9.55 -14.56
C ARG A 303 -7.49 9.34 -14.87
N VAL A 304 -7.94 8.09 -14.99
CA VAL A 304 -9.35 7.76 -15.21
C VAL A 304 -10.21 8.18 -14.02
N GLN A 305 -9.76 7.92 -12.78
CA GLN A 305 -10.48 8.38 -11.59
C GLN A 305 -10.61 9.91 -11.54
N ARG A 306 -9.52 10.62 -11.85
CA ARG A 306 -9.54 12.08 -11.96
C ARG A 306 -10.48 12.56 -13.07
N PHE A 307 -10.48 11.90 -14.23
CA PHE A 307 -11.37 12.23 -15.33
C PHE A 307 -12.85 12.07 -14.96
N ILE A 308 -13.20 10.99 -14.26
CA ILE A 308 -14.56 10.77 -13.74
C ILE A 308 -14.95 11.92 -12.80
N GLY A 309 -14.04 12.33 -11.92
CA GLY A 309 -14.29 13.48 -11.05
C GLY A 309 -14.49 14.78 -11.82
N ASP A 310 -13.53 15.14 -12.66
CA ASP A 310 -13.56 16.38 -13.46
C ASP A 310 -14.85 16.48 -14.29
N ASN A 311 -15.40 15.34 -14.73
CA ASN A 311 -16.61 15.26 -15.57
C ASN A 311 -17.84 14.67 -14.86
N HIS A 312 -17.89 14.68 -13.52
CA HIS A 312 -18.97 14.10 -12.69
C HIS A 312 -20.41 14.49 -13.05
N ARG A 313 -20.63 15.57 -13.80
CA ARG A 313 -21.95 16.00 -14.26
C ARG A 313 -22.47 15.15 -15.42
N ASP A 314 -21.57 14.52 -16.17
CA ASP A 314 -21.87 13.62 -17.27
C ASP A 314 -21.60 12.18 -16.83
N TYR A 315 -22.65 11.51 -16.35
CA TYR A 315 -22.60 10.13 -15.89
C TYR A 315 -22.33 9.12 -17.02
N SER A 316 -22.41 9.53 -18.30
CA SER A 316 -22.31 8.62 -19.43
C SER A 316 -20.95 7.90 -19.51
N PHE A 317 -19.86 8.52 -19.03
CA PHE A 317 -18.56 7.85 -18.98
C PHE A 317 -18.58 6.64 -18.03
N VAL A 318 -19.16 6.79 -16.84
CA VAL A 318 -19.28 5.71 -15.86
C VAL A 318 -20.24 4.63 -16.37
N GLU A 319 -21.39 5.06 -16.89
CA GLU A 319 -22.41 4.16 -17.42
C GLU A 319 -21.96 3.36 -18.65
N LYS A 320 -21.17 3.96 -19.54
CA LYS A 320 -20.82 3.34 -20.83
C LYS A 320 -19.42 2.73 -20.88
N TYR A 321 -18.50 3.21 -20.05
CA TYR A 321 -17.08 2.81 -20.13
C TYR A 321 -16.47 2.38 -18.80
N ALA A 322 -16.78 3.01 -17.67
CA ALA A 322 -16.24 2.61 -16.36
C ALA A 322 -17.26 1.84 -15.50
N ARG A 323 -17.94 0.86 -16.11
CA ARG A 323 -18.97 0.04 -15.45
C ARG A 323 -18.34 -0.98 -14.51
N MET A 324 -18.80 -1.07 -13.28
CA MET A 324 -18.43 -2.14 -12.36
C MET A 324 -19.64 -3.06 -12.16
N ASP A 325 -19.71 -4.10 -12.98
CA ASP A 325 -20.79 -5.09 -13.00
C ASP A 325 -20.26 -6.52 -12.78
N GLN A 326 -21.13 -7.52 -12.88
CA GLN A 326 -20.78 -8.92 -12.67
C GLN A 326 -19.92 -9.50 -13.80
N GLU A 327 -19.89 -8.86 -14.98
CA GLU A 327 -19.13 -9.37 -16.13
C GLU A 327 -17.62 -9.26 -15.87
N GLN A 328 -17.18 -8.36 -14.98
CA GLN A 328 -15.78 -8.24 -14.56
C GLN A 328 -15.40 -9.18 -13.41
N ALA A 329 -16.27 -10.08 -12.96
CA ALA A 329 -15.97 -10.96 -11.83
C ALA A 329 -14.71 -11.81 -12.06
N TYR A 330 -14.53 -12.35 -13.26
CA TYR A 330 -13.35 -13.13 -13.59
C TYR A 330 -12.07 -12.29 -13.59
N SER A 331 -12.09 -11.13 -14.24
CA SER A 331 -10.94 -10.22 -14.28
C SER A 331 -10.59 -9.73 -12.88
N TRP A 332 -11.60 -9.46 -12.05
CA TRP A 332 -11.43 -9.15 -10.62
C TRP A 332 -10.69 -10.28 -9.88
N ASP A 333 -11.09 -11.54 -10.07
CA ASP A 333 -10.43 -12.69 -9.42
C ASP A 333 -8.95 -12.78 -9.83
N VAL A 334 -8.60 -12.45 -11.08
CA VAL A 334 -7.21 -12.38 -11.53
C VAL A 334 -6.41 -11.32 -10.76
N ALA A 335 -6.97 -10.12 -10.59
CA ALA A 335 -6.32 -9.06 -9.82
C ALA A 335 -6.15 -9.45 -8.34
N VAL A 336 -7.17 -10.07 -7.72
CA VAL A 336 -7.08 -10.58 -6.34
C VAL A 336 -6.01 -11.65 -6.22
N ALA A 337 -5.93 -12.58 -7.17
CA ALA A 337 -4.92 -13.63 -7.18
C ALA A 337 -3.50 -13.06 -7.30
N TYR A 338 -3.28 -12.05 -8.16
CA TYR A 338 -2.01 -11.35 -8.27
C TYR A 338 -1.58 -10.72 -6.94
N HIS A 339 -2.46 -9.94 -6.30
CA HIS A 339 -2.12 -9.28 -5.03
C HIS A 339 -1.95 -10.28 -3.88
N SER A 340 -2.73 -11.36 -3.86
CA SER A 340 -2.58 -12.44 -2.87
C SER A 340 -1.22 -13.12 -2.97
N ARG A 341 -0.73 -13.43 -4.19
CA ARG A 341 0.62 -14.00 -4.41
C ARG A 341 1.72 -13.07 -3.89
N ASN A 342 1.62 -11.78 -4.21
CA ASN A 342 2.61 -10.80 -3.78
C ASN A 342 2.66 -10.67 -2.25
N LYS A 343 1.48 -10.65 -1.62
CA LYS A 343 1.34 -10.62 -0.16
C LYS A 343 1.91 -11.86 0.51
N GLU A 344 1.56 -13.05 0.01
CA GLU A 344 2.08 -14.32 0.53
C GLU A 344 3.61 -14.41 0.41
N ALA A 345 4.17 -13.96 -0.71
CA ALA A 345 5.62 -13.92 -0.92
C ALA A 345 6.31 -12.98 0.09
N LEU A 346 5.74 -11.77 0.32
CA LEU A 346 6.27 -10.83 1.29
C LEU A 346 6.17 -11.34 2.74
N GLN A 347 5.07 -12.01 3.09
CA GLN A 347 4.90 -12.64 4.40
C GLN A 347 5.89 -13.80 4.61
N SER A 348 6.19 -14.56 3.56
CA SER A 348 7.20 -15.61 3.56
C SER A 348 8.60 -15.02 3.82
N LEU A 349 8.98 -13.96 3.09
CA LEU A 349 10.23 -13.22 3.32
C LEU A 349 10.33 -12.72 4.76
N ALA A 350 9.28 -12.08 5.27
CA ALA A 350 9.27 -11.58 6.64
C ALA A 350 9.40 -12.70 7.67
N SER A 351 8.70 -13.82 7.48
CA SER A 351 8.81 -14.99 8.36
C SER A 351 10.23 -15.59 8.36
N MET A 352 10.86 -15.64 7.19
CA MET A 352 12.25 -16.07 7.04
C MET A 352 13.20 -15.13 7.79
N LEU A 353 13.07 -13.81 7.61
CA LEU A 353 13.92 -12.81 8.27
C LEU A 353 13.73 -12.82 9.79
N LEU A 354 12.49 -12.92 10.27
CA LEU A 354 12.18 -13.04 11.70
C LEU A 354 12.85 -14.25 12.36
N SER A 355 13.15 -15.30 11.60
CA SER A 355 13.80 -16.52 12.10
C SER A 355 15.34 -16.50 11.98
N SER A 356 15.89 -15.67 11.08
CA SER A 356 17.31 -15.69 10.70
C SER A 356 18.09 -14.45 11.17
N VAL A 357 17.43 -13.30 11.27
CA VAL A 357 18.06 -12.02 11.61
C VAL A 357 18.12 -11.82 13.14
N PRO A 358 19.25 -11.31 13.68
CA PRO A 358 19.34 -10.96 15.10
C PRO A 358 18.26 -9.96 15.52
N GLU A 359 17.72 -10.15 16.74
CA GLU A 359 16.66 -9.30 17.31
C GLU A 359 16.95 -7.80 17.22
N SER A 360 18.17 -7.36 17.55
CA SER A 360 18.55 -5.95 17.48
C SER A 360 18.43 -5.34 16.07
N ARG A 361 18.60 -6.16 15.02
CA ARG A 361 18.41 -5.74 13.62
C ARG A 361 16.93 -5.75 13.21
N LEU A 362 16.07 -6.52 13.89
CA LEU A 362 14.62 -6.51 13.66
C LEU A 362 13.93 -5.37 14.41
N GLU A 363 14.37 -5.08 15.64
CA GLU A 363 13.84 -3.98 16.46
C GLU A 363 13.93 -2.63 15.75
N ARG A 364 15.03 -2.38 15.01
CA ARG A 364 15.17 -1.15 14.22
C ARG A 364 14.18 -1.03 13.07
N LEU A 365 13.64 -2.13 12.53
CA LEU A 365 12.71 -2.11 11.40
C LEU A 365 11.30 -1.66 11.82
N VAL A 366 10.96 -1.87 13.09
CA VAL A 366 9.65 -1.54 13.63
C VAL A 366 9.63 -0.10 14.10
N ASP A 367 8.53 0.60 13.84
CA ASP A 367 8.25 1.90 14.43
C ASP A 367 8.39 1.81 15.96
N ARG A 368 9.34 2.57 16.53
CA ARG A 368 9.66 2.55 17.97
C ARG A 368 8.44 2.85 18.83
N HIS A 369 7.54 3.72 18.37
CA HIS A 369 6.30 4.05 19.10
C HIS A 369 5.33 2.86 19.09
N LYS A 370 5.21 2.15 17.96
CA LYS A 370 4.40 0.93 17.88
C LYS A 370 4.97 -0.19 18.75
N LEU A 371 6.30 -0.32 18.79
CA LEU A 371 6.97 -1.30 19.63
C LEU A 371 6.74 -1.01 21.11
N ALA A 372 6.95 0.23 21.55
CA ALA A 372 6.70 0.65 22.93
C ALA A 372 5.25 0.41 23.36
N TRP A 373 4.28 0.70 22.48
CA TRP A 373 2.88 0.43 22.73
C TRP A 373 2.58 -1.07 22.86
N ALA A 374 3.16 -1.90 21.98
CA ALA A 374 2.99 -3.35 22.04
C ALA A 374 3.63 -3.96 23.30
N GLU A 375 4.77 -3.43 23.76
CA GLU A 375 5.40 -3.81 25.02
C GLU A 375 4.53 -3.45 26.23
N GLU A 376 3.96 -2.23 26.26
CA GLU A 376 3.06 -1.79 27.33
C GLU A 376 1.80 -2.68 27.39
N GLU A 377 1.20 -2.99 26.24
CA GLU A 377 0.03 -3.85 26.18
C GLU A 377 0.35 -5.28 26.65
N LEU A 378 1.51 -5.82 26.28
CA LEU A 378 1.96 -7.13 26.76
C LEU A 378 2.20 -7.12 28.28
N LEU A 379 2.77 -6.04 28.83
CA LEU A 379 2.95 -5.87 30.27
C LEU A 379 1.59 -5.79 30.97
N ARG A 380 0.61 -5.12 30.38
CA ARG A 380 -0.77 -5.04 30.88
C ARG A 380 -1.41 -6.43 30.92
N GLU A 381 -1.35 -7.18 29.83
CA GLU A 381 -1.87 -8.57 29.77
C GLU A 381 -1.19 -9.48 30.80
N THR A 382 0.15 -9.39 30.93
CA THR A 382 0.93 -10.18 31.89
C THR A 382 0.59 -9.80 33.33
N SER A 383 0.35 -8.51 33.62
CA SER A 383 0.00 -8.04 34.96
C SER A 383 -1.34 -8.61 35.42
N VAL A 384 -2.34 -8.64 34.53
CA VAL A 384 -3.68 -9.20 34.79
C VAL A 384 -3.63 -10.71 34.99
N THR A 385 -2.81 -11.43 34.23
CA THR A 385 -2.61 -12.87 34.48
C THR A 385 -1.85 -13.14 35.78
N SER A 386 -0.88 -12.29 36.14
CA SER A 386 -0.11 -12.45 37.38
C SER A 386 -0.96 -12.23 38.64
N THR A 387 -1.89 -11.27 38.62
CA THR A 387 -2.84 -11.04 39.73
C THR A 387 -3.89 -12.14 39.79
N ALA A 388 -4.39 -12.65 38.66
CA ALA A 388 -5.29 -13.81 38.62
C ALA A 388 -4.62 -15.10 39.15
N VAL A 389 -3.34 -15.32 38.85
CA VAL A 389 -2.56 -16.45 39.40
C VAL A 389 -2.23 -16.24 40.88
N ALA A 390 -1.89 -15.01 41.31
CA ALA A 390 -1.64 -14.70 42.71
C ALA A 390 -2.89 -14.88 43.59
N HIS A 391 -4.09 -14.60 43.07
CA HIS A 391 -5.35 -14.86 43.77
C HIS A 391 -5.76 -16.35 43.77
N ASN A 392 -5.33 -17.15 42.78
CA ASN A 392 -5.56 -18.60 42.75
C ASN A 392 -4.51 -19.42 43.52
N ILE A 393 -3.35 -18.82 43.85
CA ILE A 393 -2.45 -19.35 44.89
C ILE A 393 -3.03 -18.91 46.25
N SER A 394 -4.15 -19.53 46.61
CA SER A 394 -4.70 -19.47 47.96
C SER A 394 -3.65 -19.95 48.98
N ALA A 395 -3.73 -19.40 50.18
CA ALA A 395 -2.82 -19.45 51.33
C ALA A 395 -2.31 -20.83 51.82
N ASN A 396 -2.57 -21.92 51.10
CA ASN A 396 -2.17 -23.28 51.48
C ASN A 396 -0.78 -23.72 50.98
N GLN A 397 -0.06 -22.93 50.15
CA GLN A 397 1.28 -23.32 49.65
C GLN A 397 2.46 -22.55 50.25
N MET A 398 2.25 -21.55 51.11
CA MET A 398 3.38 -20.84 51.76
C MET A 398 3.83 -21.45 53.11
N SER A 399 3.09 -22.40 53.69
CA SER A 399 3.52 -23.07 54.94
C SER A 399 4.51 -24.21 54.75
N ALA A 400 4.94 -24.53 53.53
CA ALA A 400 5.86 -25.66 53.26
C ALA A 400 7.33 -25.26 53.08
N LEU A 401 7.72 -24.04 53.48
CA LEU A 401 9.08 -23.51 53.26
C LEU A 401 9.86 -23.11 54.53
N GLU A 402 9.35 -23.43 55.72
CA GLU A 402 10.07 -23.22 56.99
C GLU A 402 10.34 -24.55 57.70
N VAL A 403 11.28 -25.37 57.20
CA VAL A 403 12.05 -26.32 58.03
C VAL A 403 13.39 -26.59 57.33
N ASP A 404 14.50 -26.10 57.88
CA ASP A 404 15.49 -26.94 58.59
C ASP A 404 16.82 -26.17 58.73
N GLU A 405 16.99 -25.48 59.87
CA GLU A 405 18.29 -25.02 60.36
C GLU A 405 18.96 -26.19 61.08
N GLY A 406 19.69 -27.01 60.32
CA GLY A 406 20.58 -28.04 60.83
C GLY A 406 22.04 -27.64 60.63
N GLU A 407 22.67 -27.19 61.72
CA GLU A 407 24.10 -26.89 61.82
C GLU A 407 24.96 -28.10 61.41
N GLY A 408 25.88 -27.86 60.48
CA GLY A 408 26.81 -28.87 59.98
C GLY A 408 28.03 -28.19 59.36
N GLU A 409 28.90 -27.67 60.22
CA GLU A 409 30.23 -27.16 59.86
C GLU A 409 31.12 -28.30 59.32
N ALA A 410 31.16 -28.45 57.99
CA ALA A 410 32.31 -28.96 57.20
C ALA A 410 31.87 -29.28 55.75
N GLY A 411 31.42 -28.27 55.00
CA GLY A 411 31.05 -28.47 53.59
C GLY A 411 30.88 -27.21 52.74
N ASP A 412 31.25 -26.04 53.26
CA ASP A 412 30.73 -24.75 52.78
C ASP A 412 31.27 -24.25 51.44
N ALA A 413 32.47 -24.69 51.03
CA ALA A 413 33.05 -24.21 49.77
C ALA A 413 32.40 -24.83 48.51
N GLN A 414 31.75 -25.99 48.62
CA GLN A 414 31.16 -26.72 47.49
C GLN A 414 29.67 -26.40 47.31
N TRP A 415 28.93 -26.17 48.40
CA TRP A 415 27.52 -25.77 48.37
C TRP A 415 27.29 -24.32 47.96
N GLY A 416 28.22 -23.41 48.32
CA GLY A 416 28.21 -22.03 47.84
C GLY A 416 28.32 -21.91 46.31
N ARG A 417 29.11 -22.79 45.66
CA ARG A 417 29.22 -22.84 44.18
C ARG A 417 27.96 -23.40 43.52
N ARG A 418 27.28 -24.37 44.13
CA ARG A 418 25.99 -24.90 43.63
C ARG A 418 24.84 -23.89 43.75
N ARG A 419 24.74 -23.14 44.86
CA ARG A 419 23.75 -22.05 45.01
C ARG A 419 23.97 -20.91 44.01
N ARG A 420 25.23 -20.49 43.77
CA ARG A 420 25.55 -19.47 42.74
C ARG A 420 25.20 -19.95 41.32
N ARG A 421 25.44 -21.22 40.98
CA ARG A 421 25.01 -21.80 39.68
C ARG A 421 23.49 -21.84 39.53
N ARG A 422 22.73 -22.15 40.59
CA ARG A 422 21.25 -22.13 40.56
C ARG A 422 20.70 -20.71 40.41
N ARG A 423 21.27 -19.71 41.09
CA ARG A 423 20.89 -18.29 40.89
C ARG A 423 21.21 -17.79 39.48
N ARG A 424 22.40 -18.10 38.95
CA ARG A 424 22.77 -17.77 37.56
C ARG A 424 21.84 -18.44 36.54
N ARG A 425 21.45 -19.71 36.74
CA ARG A 425 20.46 -20.38 35.87
C ARG A 425 19.07 -19.75 35.94
N ARG A 426 18.63 -19.29 37.11
CA ARG A 426 17.34 -18.58 37.24
C ARG A 426 17.37 -17.21 36.58
N PHE A 427 18.46 -16.45 36.77
CA PHE A 427 18.68 -15.17 36.11
C PHE A 427 18.78 -15.32 34.58
N PHE A 428 19.55 -16.30 34.11
CA PHE A 428 19.67 -16.60 32.68
C PHE A 428 18.34 -17.08 32.08
N LYS A 429 17.57 -17.90 32.79
CA LYS A 429 16.21 -18.27 32.35
C LYS A 429 15.26 -17.08 32.33
N ALA A 430 15.41 -16.11 33.24
CA ALA A 430 14.60 -14.89 33.25
C ALA A 430 14.96 -13.99 32.07
N ILE A 431 16.27 -13.80 31.78
CA ILE A 431 16.75 -13.07 30.60
C ILE A 431 16.27 -13.73 29.32
N VAL A 432 16.47 -15.05 29.17
CA VAL A 432 16.01 -15.80 27.99
C VAL A 432 14.49 -15.69 27.82
N LYS A 433 13.71 -15.72 28.91
CA LYS A 433 12.26 -15.47 28.83
C LYS A 433 11.90 -14.05 28.43
N ALA A 434 12.68 -13.05 28.86
CA ALA A 434 12.45 -11.66 28.47
C ALA A 434 12.76 -11.46 26.98
N VAL A 435 13.91 -11.94 26.51
CA VAL A 435 14.33 -11.92 25.10
C VAL A 435 13.32 -12.63 24.20
N VAL A 436 12.91 -13.86 24.56
CA VAL A 436 11.91 -14.60 23.77
C VAL A 436 10.57 -13.84 23.69
N LYS A 437 10.21 -13.06 24.71
CA LYS A 437 8.99 -12.24 24.68
C LYS A 437 9.12 -11.06 23.71
N VAL A 438 10.26 -10.37 23.69
CA VAL A 438 10.48 -9.21 22.80
C VAL A 438 10.50 -9.67 21.34
N VAL A 439 11.24 -10.72 20.99
CA VAL A 439 11.16 -11.35 19.65
C VAL A 439 9.73 -11.71 19.27
N GLN A 440 8.96 -12.30 20.18
CA GLN A 440 7.55 -12.64 19.91
C GLN A 440 6.69 -11.39 19.68
N VAL A 441 6.95 -10.28 20.37
CA VAL A 441 6.26 -9.00 20.16
C VAL A 441 6.62 -8.42 18.79
N VAL A 442 7.91 -8.37 18.45
CA VAL A 442 8.39 -7.87 17.16
C VAL A 442 7.84 -8.72 16.01
N ALA A 443 7.91 -10.05 16.12
CA ALA A 443 7.37 -10.97 15.14
C ALA A 443 5.84 -10.84 15.00
N LYS A 444 5.12 -10.67 16.12
CA LYS A 444 3.66 -10.45 16.10
C LYS A 444 3.31 -9.09 15.49
N ALA A 445 4.09 -8.04 15.77
CA ALA A 445 3.89 -6.71 15.21
C ALA A 445 4.16 -6.68 13.70
N ILE A 446 5.28 -7.25 13.23
CA ILE A 446 5.57 -7.38 11.81
C ILE A 446 4.52 -8.27 11.13
N GLY A 447 4.21 -9.42 11.73
CA GLY A 447 3.20 -10.35 11.21
C GLY A 447 1.80 -9.75 11.12
N SER A 448 1.38 -8.93 12.10
CA SER A 448 0.09 -8.22 12.03
C SER A 448 0.11 -7.16 10.94
N LEU A 449 1.13 -6.30 10.92
CA LEU A 449 1.28 -5.24 9.92
C LEU A 449 1.22 -5.78 8.49
N LEU A 450 1.89 -6.90 8.23
CA LEU A 450 1.91 -7.56 6.92
C LEU A 450 0.66 -8.41 6.64
N ALA A 451 -0.17 -8.70 7.64
CA ALA A 451 -1.35 -9.54 7.46
C ALA A 451 -2.48 -8.83 6.70
N CYS A 452 -2.49 -7.50 6.65
CA CYS A 452 -3.43 -6.71 5.83
C CYS A 452 -2.75 -5.96 4.69
N MET A 453 -1.45 -5.74 4.80
CA MET A 453 -0.72 -4.97 3.82
C MET A 453 -0.74 -5.67 2.46
N GLY A 454 -1.17 -4.94 1.43
CA GLY A 454 -1.27 -5.45 0.07
C GLY A 454 -2.60 -6.14 -0.24
N ASP A 455 -3.56 -6.21 0.70
CA ASP A 455 -4.90 -6.72 0.36
C ASP A 455 -5.59 -5.80 -0.63
N PHE A 456 -5.94 -6.36 -1.79
CA PHE A 456 -6.59 -5.64 -2.86
C PHE A 456 -8.10 -5.67 -2.71
N GLY A 457 -8.68 -4.48 -2.58
CA GLY A 457 -10.11 -4.27 -2.47
C GLY A 457 -10.65 -3.49 -3.65
N LYS A 458 -11.88 -3.80 -4.06
CA LYS A 458 -12.68 -2.90 -4.89
C LYS A 458 -13.51 -2.04 -3.97
N PHE A 459 -13.47 -0.73 -4.21
CA PHE A 459 -14.37 0.21 -3.56
C PHE A 459 -15.47 0.54 -4.56
N ALA A 460 -16.63 -0.10 -4.40
CA ALA A 460 -17.81 0.15 -5.23
C ALA A 460 -18.96 0.48 -4.30
N ALA A 461 -19.15 1.77 -4.02
CA ALA A 461 -20.20 2.24 -3.15
C ALA A 461 -21.21 3.02 -3.98
N THR A 462 -22.48 2.64 -3.86
CA THR A 462 -23.57 3.48 -4.35
C THR A 462 -24.35 3.98 -3.15
N GLY A 463 -24.53 5.28 -3.04
CA GLY A 463 -25.22 5.88 -1.90
C GLY A 463 -25.03 7.37 -1.80
N TYR A 464 -25.05 7.88 -0.57
CA TYR A 464 -25.01 9.31 -0.30
C TYR A 464 -23.62 9.72 0.13
N THR A 465 -23.01 10.62 -0.62
CA THR A 465 -21.63 11.03 -0.40
C THR A 465 -21.52 12.53 -0.23
N ARG A 466 -20.49 12.96 0.49
CA ARG A 466 -20.19 14.36 0.73
C ARG A 466 -18.72 14.58 1.02
N ALA A 467 -18.12 15.53 0.30
CA ALA A 467 -16.87 16.14 0.75
C ALA A 467 -17.16 17.11 1.91
N PHE A 468 -16.49 16.92 3.05
CA PHE A 468 -16.65 17.81 4.20
C PHE A 468 -15.71 19.00 4.11
N THR A 469 -14.49 18.77 3.61
CA THR A 469 -13.47 19.79 3.33
C THR A 469 -12.74 19.45 2.02
N PRO A 470 -11.86 20.34 1.50
CA PRO A 470 -10.96 19.99 0.39
C PRO A 470 -9.94 18.88 0.73
N SER A 471 -9.83 18.52 2.00
CA SER A 471 -8.90 17.52 2.52
C SER A 471 -9.56 16.27 3.10
N THR A 472 -10.88 16.30 3.30
CA THR A 472 -11.65 15.23 3.95
C THR A 472 -12.99 15.01 3.26
N ALA A 473 -13.31 13.75 2.99
CA ALA A 473 -14.59 13.37 2.43
C ALA A 473 -15.14 12.13 3.13
N GLY A 474 -16.46 12.05 3.19
CA GLY A 474 -17.16 10.87 3.68
C GLY A 474 -18.20 10.37 2.68
N SER A 475 -18.33 9.05 2.63
CA SER A 475 -19.41 8.36 1.95
C SER A 475 -20.17 7.51 2.95
N ILE A 476 -21.49 7.48 2.80
CA ILE A 476 -22.32 6.44 3.39
C ILE A 476 -23.04 5.76 2.23
N GLY A 477 -22.46 4.64 1.81
CA GLY A 477 -23.10 3.66 0.95
C GLY A 477 -24.06 2.80 1.77
N LEU A 478 -25.28 2.64 1.28
CA LEU A 478 -26.18 1.63 1.82
C LEU A 478 -26.50 0.69 0.66
N SER A 479 -25.99 -0.53 0.75
CA SER A 479 -26.24 -1.57 -0.23
C SER A 479 -27.05 -2.69 0.43
N ALA A 480 -28.02 -3.23 -0.30
CA ALA A 480 -28.84 -4.33 0.18
C ALA A 480 -29.10 -5.31 -0.97
N GLY A 481 -29.09 -6.60 -0.64
CA GLY A 481 -29.31 -7.67 -1.63
C GLY A 481 -30.73 -7.73 -2.21
N ASN A 482 -31.67 -6.89 -1.73
CA ASN A 482 -33.05 -6.85 -2.19
C ASN A 482 -33.58 -5.40 -2.16
N THR A 483 -34.25 -4.95 -3.23
CA THR A 483 -34.84 -3.60 -3.34
C THR A 483 -35.95 -3.33 -2.33
N ASN A 484 -36.59 -4.37 -1.78
CA ASN A 484 -37.62 -4.24 -0.74
C ASN A 484 -37.06 -4.24 0.68
N PHE A 485 -35.75 -4.46 0.85
CA PHE A 485 -35.13 -4.62 2.15
C PHE A 485 -35.35 -3.44 3.11
N LEU A 486 -35.16 -2.21 2.63
CA LEU A 486 -35.35 -1.00 3.44
C LEU A 486 -36.81 -0.87 3.89
N LYS A 487 -37.75 -1.28 3.04
CA LYS A 487 -39.18 -1.34 3.36
C LYS A 487 -39.47 -2.43 4.39
N ASP A 488 -38.79 -3.57 4.31
CA ASP A 488 -38.92 -4.67 5.27
C ASP A 488 -38.39 -4.24 6.65
N ILE A 489 -37.22 -3.62 6.74
CA ILE A 489 -36.69 -3.08 8.01
C ILE A 489 -37.59 -1.98 8.58
N LEU A 490 -37.97 -0.98 7.77
CA LEU A 490 -38.85 0.10 8.21
C LEU A 490 -40.25 -0.44 8.59
N GLY A 491 -40.65 -1.57 8.01
CA GLY A 491 -41.87 -2.31 8.34
C GLY A 491 -41.72 -3.31 9.50
N GLY A 492 -40.56 -3.37 10.16
CA GLY A 492 -40.30 -4.28 11.29
C GLY A 492 -40.20 -5.76 10.93
N SER A 493 -40.02 -6.07 9.64
CA SER A 493 -39.85 -7.44 9.13
C SER A 493 -38.37 -7.82 9.07
N THR A 494 -38.05 -9.07 9.42
CA THR A 494 -36.70 -9.60 9.22
C THR A 494 -36.40 -9.64 7.73
N PRO A 495 -35.34 -8.97 7.27
CA PRO A 495 -35.04 -8.91 5.86
C PRO A 495 -34.69 -10.29 5.30
N SER A 496 -35.11 -10.54 4.07
CA SER A 496 -34.84 -11.80 3.34
C SER A 496 -33.45 -11.85 2.68
N GLY A 497 -32.63 -10.82 2.86
CA GLY A 497 -31.33 -10.68 2.19
C GLY A 497 -30.28 -10.01 3.07
N TRP A 498 -29.07 -9.86 2.53
CA TRP A 498 -27.96 -9.21 3.21
C TRP A 498 -28.08 -7.68 3.16
N ILE A 499 -27.46 -7.01 4.14
CA ILE A 499 -27.23 -5.56 4.16
C ILE A 499 -25.75 -5.31 4.34
N SER A 500 -25.23 -4.36 3.57
CA SER A 500 -23.98 -3.71 3.86
C SER A 500 -24.22 -2.22 4.09
N LEU A 501 -23.82 -1.74 5.25
CA LEU A 501 -23.63 -0.31 5.46
C LEU A 501 -22.14 -0.03 5.25
N ASP A 502 -21.82 0.56 4.11
CA ASP A 502 -20.46 0.89 3.72
C ASP A 502 -20.20 2.37 4.03
N MET A 503 -19.49 2.62 5.12
CA MET A 503 -19.02 3.94 5.49
C MET A 503 -17.60 4.10 4.98
N GLY A 504 -17.36 5.13 4.18
CA GLY A 504 -16.04 5.54 3.77
C GLY A 504 -15.72 6.89 4.38
N PHE A 505 -14.52 7.06 4.88
CA PHE A 505 -13.96 8.35 5.21
C PHE A 505 -12.58 8.42 4.56
N SER A 506 -12.25 9.49 3.87
CA SER A 506 -10.93 9.66 3.28
C SER A 506 -10.32 10.96 3.72
N VAL A 507 -9.03 10.91 4.05
CA VAL A 507 -8.17 12.06 4.28
C VAL A 507 -7.20 12.09 3.10
N GLY A 508 -7.36 13.09 2.25
CA GLY A 508 -6.82 13.03 0.91
C GLY A 508 -6.85 14.35 0.20
N SER A 509 -6.42 14.35 -1.05
CA SER A 509 -6.87 15.38 -1.97
C SER A 509 -8.32 15.02 -2.30
N THR A 510 -9.24 15.83 -1.81
CA THR A 510 -10.67 15.56 -1.97
C THR A 510 -11.35 16.74 -2.62
N SER A 511 -12.22 16.44 -3.56
CA SER A 511 -13.24 17.37 -4.04
C SER A 511 -14.61 16.73 -3.82
N GLU A 512 -15.68 17.44 -4.19
CA GLU A 512 -17.03 16.82 -4.24
C GLU A 512 -17.07 15.55 -5.12
N ILE A 513 -16.09 15.39 -6.02
CA ILE A 513 -16.20 14.60 -7.25
C ILE A 513 -15.07 13.58 -7.41
N TRP A 514 -14.00 13.68 -6.63
CA TRP A 514 -12.92 12.70 -6.59
C TRP A 514 -12.21 12.72 -5.24
N TRP A 515 -11.73 11.55 -4.81
CA TRP A 515 -10.92 11.40 -3.61
C TRP A 515 -9.69 10.56 -3.93
N ALA A 516 -8.50 11.03 -3.55
CA ALA A 516 -7.34 10.16 -3.38
C ALA A 516 -6.62 10.48 -2.08
N GLY A 517 -6.25 9.43 -1.36
CA GLY A 517 -5.57 9.55 -0.08
C GLY A 517 -5.66 8.29 0.75
N ALA A 518 -5.44 8.46 2.05
CA ALA A 518 -5.72 7.42 3.02
C ALA A 518 -7.23 7.38 3.28
N GLY A 519 -7.84 6.27 2.90
CA GLY A 519 -9.23 5.97 3.16
C GLY A 519 -9.39 5.01 4.31
N PHE A 520 -10.28 5.34 5.22
CA PHE A 520 -10.90 4.43 6.16
C PHE A 520 -12.22 3.93 5.54
N SER A 521 -12.40 2.63 5.42
CA SER A 521 -13.70 2.03 5.11
C SER A 521 -14.16 1.17 6.27
N GLY A 522 -15.34 1.44 6.78
CA GLY A 522 -16.08 0.57 7.69
C GLY A 522 -17.23 -0.08 6.93
N SER A 523 -17.36 -1.40 6.95
CA SER A 523 -18.52 -2.11 6.41
C SER A 523 -19.18 -2.89 7.54
N LEU A 524 -20.48 -2.71 7.75
CA LEU A 524 -21.29 -3.60 8.57
C LEU A 524 -22.02 -4.55 7.63
N VAL A 525 -21.56 -5.80 7.57
CA VAL A 525 -22.22 -6.85 6.78
C VAL A 525 -23.00 -7.75 7.71
N CYS A 526 -24.31 -7.83 7.49
CA CYS A 526 -25.16 -8.85 8.12
C CYS A 526 -25.67 -9.84 7.07
N ASP A 527 -25.44 -11.12 7.30
CA ASP A 527 -25.91 -12.19 6.41
C ASP A 527 -27.35 -12.65 6.75
N THR A 528 -27.87 -13.58 5.96
CA THR A 528 -29.22 -14.14 6.14
C THR A 528 -29.35 -15.03 7.38
N THR A 529 -28.23 -15.44 8.00
CA THR A 529 -28.22 -16.23 9.24
C THR A 529 -28.32 -15.35 10.48
N GLY A 530 -28.26 -14.03 10.31
CA GLY A 530 -28.21 -13.06 11.39
C GLY A 530 -26.79 -12.82 11.91
N ALA A 531 -25.77 -13.38 11.24
CA ALA A 531 -24.39 -13.09 11.58
C ALA A 531 -23.99 -11.72 11.03
N CYS A 532 -23.58 -10.83 11.93
CA CYS A 532 -23.15 -9.49 11.59
C CYS A 532 -21.66 -9.31 11.91
N SER A 533 -20.91 -8.78 10.96
CA SER A 533 -19.51 -8.42 11.15
C SER A 533 -19.28 -6.96 10.77
N ILE A 534 -18.49 -6.26 11.58
CA ILE A 534 -17.94 -4.95 11.24
C ILE A 534 -16.53 -5.20 10.73
N TYR A 535 -16.31 -4.85 9.47
CA TYR A 535 -14.99 -4.76 8.88
C TYR A 535 -14.55 -3.30 8.87
N VAL A 536 -13.31 -3.03 9.24
CA VAL A 536 -12.69 -1.73 9.18
C VAL A 536 -11.37 -1.89 8.44
N ALA A 537 -11.13 -1.12 7.40
CA ALA A 537 -9.86 -1.11 6.69
C ALA A 537 -9.36 0.31 6.51
N VAL A 538 -8.05 0.48 6.61
CA VAL A 538 -7.34 1.67 6.14
C VAL A 538 -6.59 1.27 4.87
N ALA A 539 -6.83 1.98 3.80
CA ALA A 539 -6.24 1.71 2.49
C ALA A 539 -5.81 3.00 1.81
N ILE A 540 -4.81 2.92 0.93
CA ILE A 540 -4.60 3.99 -0.06
C ILE A 540 -5.62 3.76 -1.16
N LEU A 541 -6.47 4.75 -1.38
CA LEU A 541 -7.51 4.70 -2.41
C LEU A 541 -7.40 5.87 -3.36
N ALA A 542 -7.83 5.63 -4.59
CA ALA A 542 -8.18 6.64 -5.58
C ALA A 542 -9.55 6.25 -6.15
N THR A 543 -10.55 7.10 -5.89
CA THR A 543 -11.95 6.86 -6.24
C THR A 543 -12.54 8.11 -6.88
N GLY A 544 -13.18 7.94 -8.02
CA GLY A 544 -14.02 8.94 -8.67
C GLY A 544 -15.43 8.85 -8.12
N ASN A 545 -16.06 10.01 -7.93
CA ASN A 545 -17.41 10.13 -7.42
C ASN A 545 -18.30 10.76 -8.51
N ALA A 546 -19.20 9.96 -9.07
CA ALA A 546 -20.12 10.42 -10.11
C ALA A 546 -21.52 10.61 -9.52
N LYS A 547 -22.05 11.84 -9.62
CA LYS A 547 -23.42 12.12 -9.15
C LYS A 547 -24.40 11.35 -10.03
N MET A 548 -25.32 10.65 -9.40
CA MET A 548 -26.33 9.88 -10.11
C MET A 548 -27.65 10.65 -10.12
N PRO A 549 -28.44 10.53 -11.21
CA PRO A 549 -29.86 10.89 -11.14
C PRO A 549 -30.58 9.98 -10.14
N VAL A 550 -31.82 10.34 -9.78
CA VAL A 550 -32.66 9.53 -8.88
C VAL A 550 -32.67 8.07 -9.34
N SER A 551 -32.07 7.20 -8.54
CA SER A 551 -31.90 5.77 -8.82
C SER A 551 -32.62 4.96 -7.73
N ALA A 552 -33.04 3.74 -8.06
CA ALA A 552 -33.55 2.79 -7.07
C ALA A 552 -32.52 2.51 -5.94
N LEU A 553 -31.22 2.76 -6.22
CA LEU A 553 -30.12 2.64 -5.26
C LEU A 553 -30.03 3.83 -4.29
N CYS A 554 -30.78 4.91 -4.52
CA CYS A 554 -30.89 6.08 -3.64
C CYS A 554 -32.35 6.33 -3.27
N PRO A 555 -32.89 5.56 -2.30
CA PRO A 555 -34.33 5.49 -2.03
C PRO A 555 -34.92 6.77 -1.43
N LEU A 556 -34.09 7.71 -0.99
CA LEU A 556 -34.47 8.98 -0.39
C LEU A 556 -34.30 10.16 -1.37
N GLY A 557 -34.10 9.86 -2.66
CA GLY A 557 -34.00 10.83 -3.74
C GLY A 557 -32.56 11.14 -4.14
N ALA A 558 -32.39 12.20 -4.94
CA ALA A 558 -31.08 12.62 -5.44
C ALA A 558 -30.15 13.16 -4.34
N SER A 559 -30.69 13.51 -3.16
CA SER A 559 -29.90 14.05 -2.05
C SER A 559 -30.61 13.80 -0.71
N ILE A 560 -29.86 13.56 0.36
CA ILE A 560 -30.34 13.59 1.75
C ILE A 560 -29.58 14.68 2.50
N GLY A 561 -30.29 15.75 2.86
CA GLY A 561 -29.66 16.89 3.52
C GLY A 561 -28.63 17.54 2.60
N ALA A 562 -27.35 17.34 2.90
CA ALA A 562 -26.23 17.88 2.13
C ALA A 562 -25.35 16.79 1.49
N MET A 563 -25.82 15.54 1.48
CA MET A 563 -25.17 14.44 0.78
C MET A 563 -25.89 14.17 -0.53
N ASP A 564 -25.13 13.97 -1.61
CA ASP A 564 -25.67 13.68 -2.94
C ASP A 564 -25.65 12.17 -3.22
N CYS A 565 -26.70 11.71 -3.88
CA CYS A 565 -26.75 10.36 -4.45
C CYS A 565 -25.67 10.22 -5.53
N SER A 566 -24.80 9.24 -5.36
CA SER A 566 -23.64 9.09 -6.21
C SER A 566 -23.13 7.66 -6.25
N HIS A 567 -22.38 7.37 -7.30
CA HIS A 567 -21.65 6.14 -7.49
C HIS A 567 -20.17 6.43 -7.34
N CYS A 568 -19.54 5.78 -6.36
CA CYS A 568 -18.10 5.76 -6.19
C CYS A 568 -17.57 4.40 -6.63
N ALA A 569 -16.62 4.42 -7.56
CA ALA A 569 -15.91 3.23 -7.99
C ALA A 569 -14.41 3.47 -7.88
N GLY A 570 -13.66 2.46 -7.45
CA GLY A 570 -12.23 2.54 -7.24
C GLY A 570 -11.61 1.19 -6.93
N ALA A 571 -10.29 1.17 -6.88
CA ALA A 571 -9.54 0.08 -6.28
C ALA A 571 -8.69 0.64 -5.14
N SER A 572 -8.55 -0.15 -4.09
CA SER A 572 -7.86 0.21 -2.86
C SER A 572 -6.85 -0.87 -2.53
N MET A 573 -5.71 -0.47 -1.99
CA MET A 573 -4.74 -1.39 -1.42
C MET A 573 -4.65 -1.15 0.08
N THR A 574 -4.99 -2.18 0.84
CA THR A 574 -5.13 -2.10 2.29
C THR A 574 -3.76 -2.03 2.96
N ILE A 575 -3.71 -1.26 4.03
CA ILE A 575 -2.54 -1.04 4.89
C ILE A 575 -2.82 -1.55 6.31
N LEU A 576 -4.05 -1.40 6.79
CA LEU A 576 -4.50 -1.88 8.10
C LEU A 576 -5.90 -2.48 7.93
N CYS A 577 -6.20 -3.58 8.61
CA CYS A 577 -7.54 -4.12 8.61
C CYS A 577 -7.94 -4.70 9.97
N CYS A 578 -9.19 -4.45 10.36
CA CYS A 578 -9.81 -4.93 11.57
C CYS A 578 -11.12 -5.60 11.22
N SER A 579 -11.42 -6.73 11.87
CA SER A 579 -12.76 -7.33 11.86
C SER A 579 -13.28 -7.47 13.28
N PHE A 580 -14.58 -7.25 13.44
CA PHE A 580 -15.33 -7.43 14.68
C PHE A 580 -16.58 -8.24 14.36
N ASP A 581 -16.64 -9.47 14.83
CA ASP A 581 -17.82 -10.31 14.73
C ASP A 581 -18.77 -9.94 15.89
N LEU A 582 -19.91 -9.34 15.54
CA LEU A 582 -20.89 -8.88 16.52
C LEU A 582 -21.67 -10.03 17.18
N THR A 583 -21.62 -11.24 16.61
CA THR A 583 -22.34 -12.39 17.16
C THR A 583 -21.64 -13.02 18.36
N ASN A 584 -20.31 -13.16 18.27
CA ASN A 584 -19.50 -13.81 19.29
C ASN A 584 -18.57 -12.82 20.02
N GLY A 585 -18.52 -11.56 19.59
CA GLY A 585 -17.66 -10.52 20.16
C GLY A 585 -16.18 -10.69 19.82
N ASN A 586 -15.82 -11.61 18.92
CA ASN A 586 -14.44 -11.79 18.50
C ASN A 586 -14.00 -10.60 17.65
N ASN A 587 -12.78 -10.15 17.89
CA ASN A 587 -12.16 -9.11 17.08
C ASN A 587 -10.75 -9.50 16.66
N GLY A 588 -10.32 -8.94 15.54
CA GLY A 588 -8.98 -9.13 15.00
C GLY A 588 -8.59 -7.90 14.21
N CYS A 589 -7.79 -7.03 14.82
CA CYS A 589 -7.04 -5.99 14.11
C CYS A 589 -5.68 -6.54 13.70
N ARG A 590 -5.28 -6.24 12.48
CA ARG A 590 -4.05 -6.70 11.85
C ARG A 590 -3.41 -5.52 11.14
#